data_AF-V4XM53-F1
#
_entry.id   AF-V4XM53-F1
#
_cell.length_a   1.000
_cell.length_b   1.000
_cell.length_c   1.000
_cell.angle_alpha   90.00
_cell.angle_beta   90.00
_cell.angle_gamma   90.00
#
_symmetry.space_group_name_H-M   'P 1'
#
loop_
_entity.id
_entity.type
_entity.pdbx_description
1 polymer ?
#
loop_
_entity_poly.entity_id
_entity_poly.type
_entity_poly.pdbx_seq_one_letter_code
_entity_poly.pdbx_strand_id
1 'polypeptide(L)'
;MPDDCPRCDAPLERLQLGDSETITCTSCGYASIDADHSSEPAVVTRDCPRCGAPLDQFELGDSETVSCSACGYAGIDADHSGEPSAAESWDDAIRRFNAEH
;
A
#
# COMPACT_ATOMS: atom_id res chain seq x y z
N MET A 1 10.75 -20.72 -9.57
CA MET A 1 9.84 -20.36 -8.45
C MET A 1 9.05 -21.62 -8.13
N PRO A 2 8.86 -22.00 -6.85
CA PRO A 2 8.11 -23.21 -6.53
C PRO A 2 6.66 -23.07 -7.05
N ASP A 3 6.19 -24.07 -7.79
CA ASP A 3 4.81 -24.14 -8.30
C ASP A 3 3.79 -24.56 -7.22
N ASP A 4 4.29 -24.85 -6.00
CA ASP A 4 3.53 -25.34 -4.86
C ASP A 4 3.40 -24.29 -3.75
N CYS A 5 2.23 -24.27 -3.10
CA CYS A 5 1.90 -23.31 -2.04
C CYS A 5 2.74 -23.54 -0.76
N PRO A 6 3.40 -22.51 -0.21
CA PRO A 6 4.24 -22.67 0.99
C PRO A 6 3.46 -22.96 2.29
N ARG A 7 2.12 -22.90 2.27
CA ARG A 7 1.27 -23.18 3.45
C ARG A 7 0.66 -24.56 3.47
N CYS A 8 0.40 -25.16 2.32
CA CYS A 8 -0.36 -26.41 2.22
C CYS A 8 0.09 -27.33 1.07
N ASP A 9 1.16 -26.98 0.36
CA ASP A 9 1.74 -27.73 -0.76
C ASP A 9 0.78 -27.97 -1.94
N ALA A 10 -0.38 -27.31 -1.96
CA ALA A 10 -1.31 -27.34 -3.08
C ALA A 10 -0.81 -26.48 -4.25
N PRO A 11 -1.19 -26.78 -5.50
CA PRO A 11 -0.77 -26.00 -6.65
C PRO A 11 -1.31 -24.57 -6.58
N LEU A 12 -0.52 -23.63 -7.11
CA LEU A 12 -0.87 -22.20 -7.18
C LEU A 12 -1.54 -21.84 -8.51
N GLU A 13 -2.53 -20.93 -8.45
CA GLU A 13 -3.18 -20.33 -9.61
C GLU A 13 -2.61 -18.92 -9.87
N ARG A 14 -2.33 -18.62 -11.14
CA ARG A 14 -1.83 -17.32 -11.60
C ARG A 14 -2.99 -16.52 -12.20
N LEU A 15 -3.24 -15.35 -11.62
CA LEU A 15 -4.29 -14.43 -12.07
C LEU A 15 -3.63 -13.18 -12.66
N GLN A 16 -4.01 -12.84 -13.90
CA GLN A 16 -3.58 -11.61 -14.55
C GLN A 16 -4.58 -10.48 -14.22
N LEU A 17 -4.09 -9.41 -13.60
CA LEU A 17 -4.85 -8.21 -13.27
C LEU A 17 -4.22 -7.01 -13.96
N GLY A 18 -4.65 -6.73 -15.20
CA GLY A 18 -4.01 -5.71 -16.04
C GLY A 18 -2.61 -6.13 -16.46
N ASP A 19 -1.61 -5.27 -16.20
CA ASP A 19 -0.19 -5.56 -16.45
C ASP A 19 0.49 -6.33 -15.29
N SER A 20 -0.22 -6.55 -14.18
CA SER A 20 0.30 -7.25 -13.00
C SER A 20 -0.12 -8.71 -12.97
N GLU A 21 0.77 -9.57 -12.51
CA GLU A 21 0.50 -10.98 -12.23
C GLU A 21 0.39 -11.19 -10.71
N THR A 22 -0.56 -12.00 -10.26
CA THR A 22 -0.70 -12.39 -8.85
C THR A 22 -0.83 -13.90 -8.74
N ILE A 23 -0.19 -14.49 -7.73
CA ILE A 23 -0.23 -15.93 -7.47
C ILE A 23 -1.07 -16.21 -6.22
N THR A 24 -2.04 -17.10 -6.33
CA THR A 24 -3.00 -17.43 -5.26
C THR A 24 -3.19 -18.93 -5.09
N CYS A 25 -3.58 -19.38 -3.89
CA CYS A 25 -3.96 -20.75 -3.60
C CYS A 25 -5.42 -20.80 -3.16
N THR A 26 -6.28 -21.39 -4.00
CA THR A 26 -7.72 -21.51 -3.71
C THR A 26 -8.01 -22.51 -2.57
N SER A 27 -7.09 -23.45 -2.30
CA SER A 27 -7.27 -24.45 -1.23
C SER A 27 -7.15 -23.86 0.18
N CYS A 28 -6.28 -22.86 0.38
CA CYS A 28 -6.05 -22.28 1.71
C CYS A 28 -6.20 -20.74 1.78
N GLY A 29 -6.50 -20.10 0.65
CA GLY A 29 -6.62 -18.64 0.55
C GLY A 29 -5.28 -17.90 0.62
N TYR A 30 -4.14 -18.57 0.40
CA TYR A 30 -2.85 -17.90 0.30
C TYR A 30 -2.81 -17.01 -0.95
N ALA A 31 -2.27 -15.80 -0.84
CA ALA A 31 -1.96 -14.94 -1.97
C ALA A 31 -0.55 -14.38 -1.78
N SER A 32 0.32 -14.53 -2.79
CA SER A 32 1.56 -13.76 -2.83
C SER A 32 1.22 -12.39 -3.42
N ILE A 33 0.87 -11.48 -2.52
CA ILE A 33 0.98 -10.06 -2.82
C ILE A 33 2.48 -9.85 -2.86
N ASP A 34 3.09 -9.72 -4.05
CA ASP A 34 4.44 -9.21 -4.13
C ASP A 34 4.40 -7.83 -3.47
N ALA A 35 4.85 -7.83 -2.21
CA ALA A 35 5.08 -6.66 -1.42
C ALA A 35 6.37 -6.06 -1.95
N ASP A 36 6.26 -5.24 -3.00
CA ASP A 36 7.20 -4.13 -3.20
C ASP A 36 7.12 -3.10 -2.04
N HIS A 37 6.33 -3.37 -0.99
CA HIS A 37 6.65 -2.92 0.36
C HIS A 37 7.51 -3.97 1.08
N SER A 38 8.76 -4.11 0.64
CA SER A 38 9.82 -4.53 1.54
C SER A 38 9.84 -3.54 2.70
N SER A 39 9.31 -3.92 3.85
CA SER A 39 9.71 -3.31 5.12
C SER A 39 11.15 -3.72 5.41
N GLU A 40 12.11 -3.23 4.62
CA GLU A 40 13.47 -3.04 5.09
C GLU A 40 13.42 -2.06 6.26
N PRO A 41 14.27 -2.18 7.28
CA PRO A 41 14.34 -1.16 8.31
C PRO A 41 14.64 0.15 7.60
N ALA A 42 13.74 1.13 7.69
CA ALA A 42 13.93 2.44 7.08
C ALA A 42 15.26 2.98 7.61
N VAL A 43 16.32 2.86 6.80
CA VAL A 43 17.50 3.66 6.98
C VAL A 43 16.96 5.07 6.85
N VAL A 44 16.87 5.80 7.96
CA VAL A 44 16.50 7.21 7.95
C VAL A 44 17.65 7.94 7.30
N THR A 45 17.72 7.85 5.97
CA THR A 45 18.58 8.68 5.17
C THR A 45 18.03 10.08 5.30
N ARG A 46 18.88 11.05 5.68
CA ARG A 46 18.49 12.47 5.71
C ARG A 46 18.18 13.03 4.32
N ASP A 47 18.31 12.21 3.29
CA ASP A 47 18.04 12.54 1.90
C ASP A 47 16.67 11.99 1.47
N CYS A 48 15.92 12.80 0.72
CA CYS A 48 14.59 12.48 0.25
C CYS A 48 14.64 11.31 -0.74
N PRO A 49 13.82 10.25 -0.56
CA PRO A 49 13.83 9.08 -1.44
C PRO A 49 13.35 9.38 -2.87
N ARG A 50 12.67 10.51 -3.09
CA ARG A 50 12.17 10.90 -4.42
C ARG A 50 13.12 11.76 -5.24
N CYS A 51 13.90 12.62 -4.58
CA CYS A 51 14.72 13.61 -5.29
C CYS A 51 16.15 13.79 -4.74
N GLY A 52 16.51 13.09 -3.66
CA GLY A 52 17.82 13.16 -3.02
C GLY A 52 18.11 14.48 -2.28
N ALA A 53 17.16 15.41 -2.21
CA ALA A 53 17.34 16.65 -1.44
C ALA A 53 17.24 16.38 0.08
N PRO A 54 17.88 17.18 0.93
CA PRO A 54 17.76 17.03 2.38
C PRO A 54 16.30 17.09 2.85
N LEU A 55 15.98 16.28 3.86
CA LEU A 55 14.68 16.26 4.53
C LEU A 55 14.65 17.27 5.68
N ASP A 56 13.53 17.96 5.80
CA ASP A 56 13.15 18.83 6.91
C ASP A 56 12.46 17.98 7.99
N GLN A 57 12.91 18.07 9.25
CA GLN A 57 12.34 17.33 10.38
C GLN A 57 11.41 18.22 11.21
N PHE A 58 10.27 17.68 11.62
CA PHE A 58 9.25 18.38 12.42
C PHE A 58 8.85 17.54 13.63
N GLU A 59 8.70 18.22 14.77
CA GLU A 59 8.27 17.61 16.04
C GLU A 59 7.00 18.31 16.54
N LEU A 60 6.00 17.52 16.97
CA LEU A 60 4.78 18.02 17.60
C LEU A 60 4.37 17.08 18.75
N GLY A 61 4.60 17.50 19.98
CA GLY A 61 4.39 16.64 21.15
C GLY A 61 5.33 15.44 21.10
N ASP A 62 4.78 14.23 21.19
CA ASP A 62 5.53 12.97 21.12
C ASP A 62 5.66 12.42 19.67
N SER A 63 5.25 13.19 18.65
CA SER A 63 5.28 12.80 17.25
C SER A 63 6.42 13.48 16.49
N GLU A 64 7.17 12.71 15.71
CA GLU A 64 8.23 13.17 14.82
C GLU A 64 7.87 12.82 13.37
N THR A 65 8.17 13.71 12.41
CA THR A 65 7.99 13.44 10.98
C THR A 65 9.04 14.14 10.12
N VAL A 66 9.16 13.72 8.86
CA VAL A 66 10.07 14.29 7.86
C VAL A 66 9.29 14.73 6.61
N SER A 67 9.67 15.85 6.02
CA SER A 67 9.15 16.28 4.71
C SER A 67 10.25 16.82 3.80
N CYS A 68 9.99 16.88 2.51
CA CYS A 68 10.88 17.49 1.53
C CYS A 68 10.23 18.72 0.92
N SER A 69 10.73 19.90 1.26
CA SER A 69 10.29 21.17 0.68
C SER A 69 10.56 21.29 -0.83
N ALA A 70 11.54 20.56 -1.37
CA ALA A 70 11.90 20.62 -2.78
C ALA A 70 10.89 19.93 -3.71
N CYS A 71 10.20 18.88 -3.24
CA CYS A 71 9.27 18.11 -4.09
C CYS A 71 7.90 17.85 -3.45
N GLY A 72 7.73 18.10 -2.14
CA GLY A 72 6.49 17.82 -1.41
C GLY A 72 6.36 16.38 -0.91
N TYR A 73 7.47 15.66 -0.71
CA TYR A 73 7.43 14.33 -0.07
C TYR A 73 7.12 14.50 1.42
N ALA A 74 6.32 13.60 2.00
CA ALA A 74 6.09 13.52 3.44
C ALA A 74 6.22 12.05 3.89
N GLY A 75 7.12 11.80 4.84
CA GLY A 75 7.34 10.48 5.45
C GLY A 75 6.44 10.32 6.67
N ILE A 76 5.13 10.28 6.44
CA ILE A 76 4.12 10.02 7.48
C ILE A 76 3.57 8.62 7.21
N ASP A 77 3.59 7.76 8.22
CA ASP A 77 2.85 6.50 8.18
C ASP A 77 1.36 6.82 8.12
N ALA A 78 0.79 6.70 6.92
CA ALA A 78 -0.65 6.83 6.73
C ALA A 78 -1.30 5.49 7.06
N ASP A 79 -2.11 5.46 8.11
CA ASP A 79 -3.01 4.34 8.32
C ASP A 79 -4.09 4.35 7.23
N HIS A 80 -3.96 3.44 6.28
CA HIS A 80 -4.94 3.24 5.22
C HIS A 80 -6.11 2.34 5.66
N SER A 81 -6.12 1.88 6.91
CA SER A 81 -7.28 1.21 7.49
C SER A 81 -8.32 2.25 7.90
N GLY A 82 -9.41 2.30 7.15
CA GLY A 82 -10.64 2.92 7.64
C GLY A 82 -11.36 1.97 8.59
N GLU A 83 -12.23 2.51 9.44
CA GLU A 83 -13.21 1.67 10.14
C GLU A 83 -13.99 0.86 9.08
N PRO A 84 -14.12 -0.47 9.25
CA PRO A 84 -14.84 -1.31 8.30
C PRO A 84 -16.30 -0.84 8.21
N SER A 85 -16.60 -0.09 7.17
CA SER A 85 -17.96 0.29 6.79
C SER A 85 -18.39 -0.57 5.62
N ALA A 86 -19.70 -0.79 5.48
CA ALA A 86 -20.22 -1.40 4.28
C ALA A 86 -19.82 -0.51 3.09
N ALA A 87 -19.00 -1.05 2.18
CA ALA A 87 -18.62 -0.34 0.98
C ALA A 87 -19.90 0.00 0.18
N GLU A 88 -20.11 1.28 -0.13
CA GLU A 88 -21.18 1.68 -1.04
C GLU A 88 -20.87 1.18 -2.46
N SER A 89 -21.91 0.92 -3.26
CA SER A 89 -21.70 0.58 -4.66
C SER A 89 -21.27 1.83 -5.45
N TRP A 90 -20.50 1.64 -6.52
CA TRP A 90 -20.14 2.74 -7.41
C TRP A 90 -21.37 3.45 -8.01
N ASP A 91 -22.40 2.70 -8.35
CA ASP A 91 -23.66 3.26 -8.85
C ASP A 91 -24.35 4.15 -7.80
N ASP A 92 -24.35 3.75 -6.53
CA ASP A 92 -24.91 4.55 -5.45
C ASP A 92 -24.08 5.83 -5.21
N ALA A 93 -22.75 5.72 -5.21
CA ALA A 93 -21.85 6.85 -5.04
C ALA A 93 -22.00 7.89 -6.15
N ILE A 94 -22.03 7.46 -7.41
CA ILE A 94 -22.21 8.34 -8.58
C ILE A 94 -23.61 8.98 -8.57
N ARG A 95 -24.65 8.22 -8.20
CA ARG A 95 -26.01 8.77 -8.07
C ARG A 95 -26.08 9.85 -7.00
N ARG A 96 -25.45 9.66 -5.84
CA ARG A 96 -25.38 10.65 -4.77
C ARG A 96 -24.67 11.93 -5.22
N PHE A 97 -23.48 11.82 -5.81
CA PHE A 97 -22.72 12.97 -6.31
C PHE A 97 -23.54 13.83 -7.29
N ASN A 98 -24.24 13.19 -8.23
CA ASN A 98 -25.09 13.89 -9.20
C ASN A 98 -26.38 14.46 -8.61
N ALA A 99 -26.82 14.01 -7.42
CA ALA A 99 -27.99 14.55 -6.75
C ALA A 99 -27.67 15.76 -5.86
N GLU A 100 -26.42 15.87 -5.43
CA GLU A 100 -25.91 16.96 -4.56
C GLU A 100 -25.33 18.15 -5.36
N HIS A 101 -25.29 18.05 -6.70
CA HIS A 101 -24.80 19.05 -7.64
C HIS A 101 -25.79 19.33 -8.77
#